data_AF-A0A7G3AA50-F1
#
_entry.id   AF-A0A7G3AA50-F1
#
_cell.length_a   1.000
_cell.length_b   1.000
_cell.length_c   1.000
_cell.angle_alpha   90.00
_cell.angle_beta   90.00
_cell.angle_gamma   90.00
#
_symmetry.space_group_name_H-M   'P 1'
#
loop_
_entity.id
_entity.type
_entity.pdbx_description
1 polymer ?
#
loop_
_entity_poly.entity_id
_entity_poly.type
_entity_poly.pdbx_seq_one_letter_code
_entity_poly.pdbx_strand_id
1 'polypeptide(L)'
;LSSNKGSCRYVKSAWTECDPKTNQRSRTLTLKKGEDGCVQTRTIQKKCKKGSCRYVKSAWTECDPKTNQRSRTLTLKKGEDGCVQTRTIQKKCKKACRYEKGAWSECIGGKMSRSDKLKATSDAACEATRVVNKNCNPGKNSKGAEGGKNNGPNKEQRQKNIKDKAGRKGRA
;
A
#
# COMPACT_ATOMS: atom_id res chain seq x y z
N LEU A 1 19.99 -0.73 61.54
CA LEU A 1 19.04 -1.83 61.28
C LEU A 1 18.61 -1.75 59.81
N SER A 2 19.24 -2.56 58.95
CA SER A 2 19.03 -2.55 57.51
C SER A 2 17.70 -3.21 57.14
N SER A 3 16.72 -2.43 56.68
CA SER A 3 15.44 -2.94 56.17
C SER A 3 15.64 -3.68 54.85
N ASN A 4 15.74 -5.01 54.92
CA ASN A 4 15.69 -5.88 53.74
C ASN A 4 14.28 -5.86 53.15
N LYS A 5 14.07 -5.10 52.06
CA LYS A 5 12.87 -5.26 51.21
C LYS A 5 12.93 -6.66 50.57
N GLY A 6 12.18 -7.61 51.13
CA GLY A 6 11.97 -8.95 50.56
C GLY A 6 11.29 -8.87 49.20
N SER A 7 12.07 -8.71 48.13
CA SER A 7 11.55 -8.69 46.77
C SER A 7 11.10 -10.10 46.34
N CYS A 8 9.81 -10.30 46.08
CA CYS A 8 9.29 -11.56 45.51
C CYS A 8 10.07 -11.93 44.23
N ARG A 9 10.76 -13.07 44.24
CA ARG A 9 11.58 -13.56 43.12
C ARG A 9 10.81 -14.62 42.33
N TYR A 10 10.77 -14.47 41.01
CA TYR A 10 10.02 -15.35 40.11
C TYR A 10 10.92 -15.98 39.03
N VAL A 11 10.68 -17.25 38.71
CA VAL A 11 11.20 -17.92 37.51
C VAL A 11 10.30 -17.57 36.33
N LYS A 12 10.90 -17.26 35.18
CA LYS A 12 10.19 -16.87 33.96
C LYS A 12 10.16 -18.08 33.02
N SER A 13 8.98 -18.47 32.56
CA SER A 13 8.85 -19.43 31.46
C SER A 13 9.27 -18.80 30.13
N ALA A 14 9.36 -19.65 29.10
CA ALA A 14 9.38 -19.19 27.71
C ALA A 14 8.13 -18.35 27.40
N TRP A 15 8.25 -17.45 26.42
CA TRP A 15 7.11 -16.74 25.87
C TRP A 15 6.28 -17.70 25.02
N THR A 16 4.95 -17.57 25.09
CA THR A 16 4.06 -18.19 24.11
C THR A 16 4.30 -17.60 22.72
N GLU A 17 3.80 -18.29 21.70
CA GLU A 17 3.67 -17.71 20.37
C GLU A 17 2.82 -16.44 20.39
N CYS A 18 2.99 -15.60 19.37
CA CYS A 18 2.19 -14.39 19.21
C CYS A 18 0.77 -14.71 18.75
N ASP A 19 -0.24 -14.24 19.47
CA ASP A 19 -1.63 -14.33 19.04
C ASP A 19 -1.88 -13.41 17.82
N PRO A 20 -2.33 -13.97 16.67
CA PRO A 20 -2.54 -13.21 15.45
C PRO A 20 -3.69 -12.18 15.53
N LYS A 21 -4.65 -12.37 16.44
CA LYS A 21 -5.80 -11.45 16.62
C LYS A 21 -5.42 -10.26 17.49
N THR A 22 -4.69 -10.50 18.57
CA THR A 22 -4.39 -9.47 19.58
C THR A 22 -3.00 -8.85 19.43
N ASN A 23 -2.10 -9.47 18.64
CA ASN A 23 -0.70 -9.09 18.48
C ASN A 23 0.07 -9.09 19.82
N GLN A 24 -0.27 -10.01 20.71
CA GLN A 24 0.33 -10.14 22.04
C GLN A 24 0.83 -11.56 22.27
N ARG A 25 1.86 -11.68 23.10
CA ARG A 25 2.35 -12.96 23.63
C ARG A 25 2.40 -12.90 25.14
N SER A 26 2.20 -14.03 25.80
CA SER A 26 2.20 -14.12 27.26
C SER A 26 3.35 -15.01 27.75
N ARG A 27 3.69 -14.89 29.03
CA ARG A 27 4.50 -15.90 29.73
C ARG A 27 4.09 -15.97 31.18
N THR A 28 4.41 -17.10 31.79
CA THR A 28 4.12 -17.38 33.19
C THR A 28 5.35 -17.07 34.05
N LEU A 29 5.11 -16.45 35.19
CA LEU A 29 6.08 -16.21 36.25
C LEU A 29 5.66 -17.06 37.47
N THR A 30 6.48 -18.04 37.82
CA THR A 30 6.25 -18.92 38.98
C THR A 30 7.14 -18.45 40.13
N LEU A 31 6.57 -18.33 41.33
CA LEU A 31 7.26 -17.85 42.52
C LEU A 31 8.40 -18.82 42.88
N LYS A 32 9.60 -18.26 43.10
CA LYS A 32 10.79 -19.00 43.56
C LYS A 32 11.09 -18.73 45.03
N LYS A 33 10.91 -17.48 45.46
CA LYS A 33 11.18 -17.03 46.84
C LYS A 33 10.34 -15.80 47.16
N GLY A 34 9.66 -15.81 48.30
CA GLY A 34 8.82 -14.72 48.78
C GLY A 34 8.21 -15.04 50.15
N GLU A 35 7.67 -14.02 50.81
CA GLU A 35 6.95 -14.11 52.08
C GLU A 35 5.43 -14.07 51.85
N ASP A 36 4.66 -14.15 52.94
CA ASP A 36 3.20 -14.05 52.94
C ASP A 36 2.75 -12.75 52.26
N GLY A 37 2.10 -12.90 51.11
CA GLY A 37 1.67 -11.79 50.23
C GLY A 37 2.20 -11.88 48.78
N CYS A 38 3.19 -12.74 48.50
CA CYS A 38 3.63 -12.98 47.12
C CYS A 38 2.67 -13.95 46.39
N VAL A 39 2.16 -13.56 45.22
CA VAL A 39 1.32 -14.43 44.38
C VAL A 39 2.15 -15.60 43.83
N GLN A 40 1.64 -16.83 43.93
CA GLN A 40 2.32 -18.06 43.48
C GLN A 40 2.61 -18.07 41.98
N THR A 41 1.63 -17.71 41.16
CA THR A 41 1.76 -17.69 39.70
C THR A 41 1.14 -16.43 39.13
N ARG A 42 1.84 -15.77 38.20
CA ARG A 42 1.27 -14.64 37.45
C ARG A 42 1.63 -14.69 35.98
N THR A 43 0.67 -14.30 35.14
CA THR A 43 0.86 -14.20 33.69
C THR A 43 1.17 -12.76 33.33
N ILE A 44 2.20 -12.53 32.53
CA ILE A 44 2.45 -11.21 31.94
C ILE A 44 2.27 -11.27 30.43
N GLN A 45 1.67 -10.23 29.88
CA GLN A 45 1.49 -10.06 28.44
C GLN A 45 2.40 -8.96 27.92
N LYS A 46 2.93 -9.13 26.71
CA LYS A 46 3.64 -8.08 25.98
C LYS A 46 3.18 -8.06 24.53
N LYS A 47 3.10 -6.85 23.97
CA LYS A 47 2.96 -6.68 22.51
C LYS A 47 4.13 -7.38 21.82
N CYS A 48 3.82 -8.14 20.79
CA CYS A 48 4.84 -8.72 19.94
C CYS A 48 5.66 -7.59 19.31
N LYS A 49 6.98 -7.75 19.20
CA LYS A 49 7.81 -6.75 18.53
C LYS A 49 7.34 -6.65 17.09
N LYS A 50 6.78 -5.49 16.70
CA LYS A 50 6.52 -5.14 15.30
C LYS A 50 7.86 -4.97 14.59
N GLY A 51 8.47 -6.08 14.19
CA GLY A 51 9.75 -6.01 13.50
C GLY A 51 10.44 -7.35 13.36
N SER A 52 9.90 -8.25 12.53
CA SER A 52 10.76 -9.09 11.67
C SER A 52 10.01 -9.89 10.60
N CYS A 53 8.66 -9.96 10.57
CA CYS A 53 7.97 -10.71 9.53
C CYS A 53 8.19 -10.07 8.14
N ARG A 54 9.23 -10.51 7.44
CA ARG A 54 9.57 -10.13 6.07
C ARG A 54 8.91 -11.12 5.14
N TYR A 55 8.14 -10.61 4.18
CA TYR A 55 7.43 -11.44 3.21
C TYR A 55 7.91 -11.15 1.80
N VAL A 56 8.02 -12.19 0.98
CA VAL A 56 8.13 -12.08 -0.48
C VAL A 56 6.74 -11.86 -1.05
N LYS A 57 6.63 -11.00 -2.06
CA LYS A 57 5.35 -10.69 -2.72
C LYS A 57 5.33 -11.40 -4.06
N SER A 58 4.28 -12.18 -4.33
CA SER A 58 4.05 -12.71 -5.67
C SER A 58 3.64 -11.60 -6.64
N ALA A 59 3.57 -11.95 -7.93
CA ALA A 59 2.84 -11.17 -8.92
C ALA A 59 1.38 -10.98 -8.48
N TRP A 60 0.77 -9.88 -8.94
CA TRP A 60 -0.68 -9.72 -8.82
C TRP A 60 -1.37 -10.68 -9.77
N THR A 61 -2.48 -11.27 -9.33
CA THR A 61 -3.41 -11.94 -10.23
C THR A 61 -3.98 -10.94 -11.23
N GLU A 62 -4.57 -11.47 -12.28
CA GLU A 62 -5.46 -10.69 -13.13
C GLU A 62 -6.67 -10.16 -12.34
N CYS A 63 -7.36 -9.20 -12.93
CA CYS A 63 -8.56 -8.67 -12.33
C CYS A 63 -9.70 -9.68 -12.48
N ASP A 64 -10.35 -10.02 -11.37
CA ASP A 64 -11.59 -10.76 -11.42
C ASP A 64 -12.71 -9.83 -11.96
N PRO A 65 -13.34 -10.16 -13.11
CA PRO A 65 -14.36 -9.32 -13.72
C PRO A 65 -15.63 -9.20 -12.87
N LYS A 66 -15.93 -10.19 -12.01
CA LYS A 66 -17.12 -10.17 -11.15
C LYS A 66 -16.94 -9.24 -9.96
N THR A 67 -15.76 -9.27 -9.34
CA THR A 67 -15.51 -8.54 -8.07
C THR A 67 -14.72 -7.24 -8.26
N ASN A 68 -14.17 -6.99 -9.46
CA ASN A 68 -13.27 -5.89 -9.79
C ASN A 68 -12.06 -5.81 -8.82
N GLN A 69 -11.56 -6.98 -8.42
CA GLN A 69 -10.45 -7.09 -7.48
C GLN A 69 -9.36 -7.98 -8.05
N ARG A 70 -8.13 -7.68 -7.65
CA ARG A 70 -6.98 -8.55 -7.87
C ARG A 70 -6.32 -8.85 -6.54
N SER A 71 -5.76 -10.05 -6.42
CA SER A 71 -5.13 -10.52 -5.21
C SER A 71 -3.65 -10.82 -5.46
N ARG A 72 -2.88 -10.93 -4.40
CA ARG A 72 -1.55 -11.55 -4.45
C ARG A 72 -1.22 -12.21 -3.13
N THR A 73 -0.33 -13.18 -3.21
CA THR A 73 0.14 -13.94 -2.07
C THR A 73 1.43 -13.33 -1.52
N LEU A 74 1.51 -13.27 -0.20
CA LEU A 74 2.71 -12.90 0.56
C LEU A 74 3.20 -14.13 1.31
N THR A 75 4.37 -14.62 0.95
CA THR A 75 5.00 -15.78 1.58
C THR A 75 6.07 -15.32 2.55
N LEU A 76 6.11 -15.88 3.76
CA LEU A 76 7.06 -15.53 4.79
C LEU A 76 8.49 -15.88 4.33
N LYS A 77 9.39 -14.89 4.35
CA LYS A 77 10.83 -15.04 4.08
C LYS A 77 11.63 -15.19 5.37
N LYS A 78 11.27 -14.41 6.39
CA LYS A 78 11.92 -14.38 7.71
C LYS A 78 10.90 -13.88 8.72
N GLY A 79 10.86 -14.48 9.90
CA GLY A 79 9.95 -14.11 10.98
C GLY A 79 10.32 -14.80 12.29
N GLU A 80 9.79 -14.27 13.40
CA GLU A 80 9.78 -14.95 14.71
C GLU A 80 8.47 -15.76 14.85
N ASP A 81 8.39 -16.56 15.92
CA ASP A 81 7.20 -17.32 16.27
C ASP A 81 5.97 -16.40 16.37
N GLY A 82 4.95 -16.72 15.56
CA GLY A 82 3.73 -15.92 15.39
C GLY A 82 3.63 -15.12 14.09
N CYS A 83 4.61 -15.20 13.18
CA CYS A 83 4.41 -14.75 11.79
C CYS A 83 3.62 -15.79 10.99
N VAL A 84 2.57 -15.36 10.29
CA VAL A 84 1.78 -16.26 9.42
C VAL A 84 2.62 -16.67 8.21
N GLN A 85 2.65 -17.97 7.86
CA GLN A 85 3.45 -18.49 6.75
C GLN A 85 3.05 -17.89 5.39
N THR A 86 1.74 -17.77 5.14
CA THR A 86 1.19 -17.26 3.89
C THR A 86 0.01 -16.35 4.18
N ARG A 87 -0.05 -15.18 3.52
CA ARG A 87 -1.21 -14.29 3.60
C ARG A 87 -1.56 -13.70 2.25
N THR A 88 -2.84 -13.51 1.99
CA THR A 88 -3.34 -12.89 0.77
C THR A 88 -3.67 -11.43 1.02
N ILE A 89 -3.31 -10.56 0.08
CA ILE A 89 -3.78 -9.17 0.07
C ILE A 89 -4.54 -8.91 -1.21
N GLN A 90 -5.60 -8.11 -1.11
CA GLN A 90 -6.46 -7.74 -2.22
C GLN A 90 -6.40 -6.25 -2.46
N LYS A 91 -6.59 -5.84 -3.72
CA LYS A 91 -6.78 -4.45 -4.12
C LYS A 91 -7.82 -4.38 -5.22
N LYS A 92 -8.61 -3.30 -5.20
CA LYS A 92 -9.48 -2.95 -6.34
C LYS A 92 -8.64 -2.77 -7.60
N CYS A 93 -9.14 -3.31 -8.71
CA CYS A 93 -8.55 -3.03 -10.01
C CYS A 93 -8.79 -1.56 -10.35
N LYS A 94 -7.90 -0.99 -11.16
CA LYS A 94 -8.21 0.27 -11.79
C LYS A 94 -9.17 -0.07 -12.93
N LYS A 95 -10.41 0.46 -12.91
CA LYS A 95 -11.27 0.45 -14.10
C LYS A 95 -10.53 1.23 -15.19
N ALA A 96 -9.84 0.50 -16.03
CA ALA A 96 -9.07 1.06 -17.11
C ALA A 96 -9.80 0.70 -18.40
N CYS A 97 -10.98 1.29 -18.60
CA CYS A 97 -11.56 1.35 -19.93
C CYS A 97 -10.55 2.11 -20.79
N ARG A 98 -9.76 1.38 -21.59
CA ARG A 98 -8.77 1.94 -22.50
C ARG A 98 -9.43 2.03 -23.85
N TYR A 99 -9.33 3.19 -24.47
CA TYR A 99 -9.92 3.40 -25.79
C TYR A 99 -8.85 3.75 -26.82
N GLU A 100 -9.04 3.26 -28.04
CA GLU A 100 -8.37 3.72 -29.25
C GLU A 100 -9.02 5.01 -29.71
N LYS A 101 -8.22 6.07 -29.79
CA LYS A 101 -8.71 7.40 -30.13
C LYS A 101 -9.00 7.46 -31.62
N GLY A 102 -10.22 7.83 -31.98
CA GLY A 102 -10.56 8.16 -33.35
C GLY A 102 -10.00 9.52 -33.79
N ALA A 103 -10.20 9.84 -35.06
CA ALA A 103 -9.93 11.19 -35.58
C ALA A 103 -10.93 12.20 -34.98
N TRP A 104 -10.47 13.44 -34.78
CA TRP A 104 -11.36 14.55 -34.44
C TRP A 104 -12.17 14.96 -35.68
N SER A 105 -13.44 15.27 -35.47
CA SER A 105 -14.28 15.92 -36.47
C SER A 105 -13.75 17.31 -36.79
N GLU A 106 -14.24 17.87 -37.89
CA GLU A 106 -14.06 19.29 -38.18
C GLU A 106 -14.65 20.16 -37.06
N CYS A 107 -14.12 21.38 -36.95
CA CYS A 107 -14.58 22.35 -35.98
C CYS A 107 -15.84 23.05 -36.50
N ILE A 108 -17.02 22.62 -36.04
CA ILE A 108 -18.30 23.19 -36.44
C ILE A 108 -18.89 23.93 -35.25
N GLY A 109 -19.17 25.23 -35.40
CA GLY A 109 -19.75 26.05 -34.32
C GLY A 109 -18.88 26.09 -33.05
N GLY A 110 -17.55 26.05 -33.21
CA GLY A 110 -16.60 26.07 -32.08
C GLY A 110 -16.53 24.76 -31.27
N LYS A 111 -17.09 23.67 -31.80
CA LYS A 111 -17.07 22.34 -31.19
C LYS A 111 -16.54 21.30 -32.18
N MET A 112 -15.82 20.34 -31.66
CA MET A 112 -15.42 19.11 -32.37
C MET A 112 -15.68 17.90 -31.47
N SER A 113 -15.93 16.76 -32.10
CA SER A 113 -16.12 15.48 -31.42
C SER A 113 -15.21 14.41 -32.00
N ARG A 114 -14.93 13.37 -31.23
CA ARG A 114 -14.33 12.14 -31.75
C ARG A 114 -14.94 10.92 -31.08
N SER A 115 -14.97 9.81 -31.81
CA SER A 115 -15.39 8.51 -31.27
C SER A 115 -14.17 7.67 -30.93
N ASP A 116 -14.04 7.26 -29.67
CA ASP A 116 -12.99 6.35 -29.22
C ASP A 116 -13.56 4.92 -29.05
N LYS A 117 -12.90 3.89 -29.60
CA LYS A 117 -13.32 2.48 -29.50
C LYS A 117 -12.65 1.76 -28.35
N LEU A 118 -13.34 0.87 -27.63
CA LEU A 118 -12.77 0.14 -26.51
C LEU A 118 -11.68 -0.83 -26.98
N LYS A 119 -10.52 -0.82 -26.32
CA LYS A 119 -9.46 -1.80 -26.57
C LYS A 119 -9.85 -3.16 -26.02
N ALA A 120 -9.50 -4.23 -26.73
CA ALA A 120 -9.70 -5.61 -26.29
C ALA A 120 -9.06 -5.93 -24.92
N THR A 121 -8.02 -5.19 -24.53
CA THR A 121 -7.37 -5.32 -23.20
C THR A 121 -8.15 -4.64 -22.06
N SER A 122 -9.32 -4.07 -22.36
CA SER A 122 -10.16 -3.38 -21.38
C SER A 122 -11.21 -4.32 -20.80
N ASP A 123 -11.81 -3.89 -19.70
CA ASP A 123 -12.93 -4.60 -19.09
C ASP A 123 -14.15 -4.61 -20.03
N ALA A 124 -14.79 -5.77 -20.21
CA ALA A 124 -15.97 -5.94 -21.05
C ALA A 124 -17.22 -5.21 -20.52
N ALA A 125 -17.21 -4.80 -19.24
CA ALA A 125 -18.25 -3.96 -18.66
C ALA A 125 -18.14 -2.48 -19.08
N CYS A 126 -17.09 -2.09 -19.81
CA CYS A 126 -16.95 -0.74 -20.36
C CYS A 126 -17.79 -0.58 -21.64
N GLU A 127 -18.22 0.65 -21.93
CA GLU A 127 -18.88 0.97 -23.20
C GLU A 127 -17.98 0.63 -24.39
N ALA A 128 -18.52 -0.05 -25.41
CA ALA A 128 -17.76 -0.46 -26.58
C ALA A 128 -17.20 0.74 -27.38
N THR A 129 -17.90 1.87 -27.35
CA THR A 129 -17.48 3.13 -27.98
C THR A 129 -17.91 4.28 -27.09
N ARG A 130 -17.08 5.33 -27.00
CA ARG A 130 -17.45 6.59 -26.34
C ARG A 130 -17.24 7.78 -27.25
N VAL A 131 -18.05 8.81 -27.11
CA VAL A 131 -17.86 10.09 -27.80
C VAL A 131 -17.22 11.10 -26.85
N VAL A 132 -16.19 11.79 -27.32
CA VAL A 132 -15.51 12.86 -26.58
C VAL A 132 -15.68 14.16 -27.32
N ASN A 133 -16.21 15.18 -26.64
CA ASN A 133 -16.37 16.52 -27.18
C ASN A 133 -15.27 17.44 -26.67
N LYS A 134 -14.85 18.39 -27.51
CA LYS A 134 -13.90 19.44 -27.17
C LYS A 134 -14.28 20.73 -27.88
N ASN A 135 -14.06 21.86 -27.21
CA ASN A 135 -14.13 23.17 -27.86
C ASN A 135 -12.93 23.40 -28.78
N CYS A 136 -13.17 24.09 -29.87
CA CYS A 136 -12.18 24.46 -30.86
C CYS A 136 -12.43 25.91 -31.32
N ASN A 137 -11.38 26.60 -31.75
CA ASN A 137 -11.50 27.96 -32.25
C ASN A 137 -11.48 27.93 -33.79
N PRO A 138 -12.53 28.40 -34.48
CA PRO A 138 -12.59 28.39 -35.94
C PRO A 138 -11.60 29.36 -36.63
N GLY A 139 -10.80 30.11 -35.87
CA GLY A 139 -9.89 31.15 -36.39
C GLY A 139 -8.40 30.79 -36.51
N LYS A 140 -7.99 29.53 -36.32
CA LYS A 140 -6.58 29.12 -36.48
C LYS A 140 -6.46 27.75 -37.17
N ASN A 141 -6.84 27.67 -38.43
CA ASN A 141 -6.60 26.46 -39.24
C ASN A 141 -5.66 26.75 -40.40
N SER A 142 -4.36 26.79 -40.09
CA SER A 142 -3.29 26.57 -41.06
C SER A 142 -2.02 26.14 -40.32
N LYS A 143 -2.02 24.89 -39.82
CA LYS A 143 -0.88 23.96 -39.75
C LYS A 143 -1.22 22.77 -38.85
N GLY A 144 -1.28 21.58 -39.45
CA GLY A 144 -1.06 20.33 -38.71
C GLY A 144 -2.17 19.28 -38.79
N ALA A 145 -2.61 18.93 -39.98
CA ALA A 145 -3.11 17.58 -40.26
C ALA A 145 -1.97 16.78 -40.90
N GLU A 146 -1.09 16.19 -40.09
CA GLU A 146 -0.38 14.92 -40.40
C GLU A 146 0.56 14.52 -39.24
N GLY A 147 0.55 13.22 -38.92
CA GLY A 147 1.71 12.45 -38.50
C GLY A 147 2.51 12.87 -37.25
N GLY A 148 2.38 12.07 -36.18
CA GLY A 148 3.52 11.38 -35.56
C GLY A 148 4.60 12.17 -34.80
N LYS A 149 4.82 11.72 -33.56
CA LYS A 149 5.97 11.99 -32.66
C LYS A 149 6.09 13.43 -32.15
N ASN A 150 5.96 13.61 -30.83
CA ASN A 150 7.02 14.28 -30.07
C ASN A 150 6.96 13.93 -28.58
N ASN A 151 8.11 13.46 -28.12
CA ASN A 151 8.51 13.35 -26.73
C ASN A 151 8.68 14.74 -26.13
N GLY A 152 8.10 14.97 -24.94
CA GLY A 152 8.62 15.87 -23.91
C GLY A 152 8.68 17.38 -24.20
N PRO A 153 9.04 18.23 -23.21
CA PRO A 153 9.88 17.88 -22.07
C PRO A 153 9.35 18.28 -20.68
N ASN A 154 10.03 17.67 -19.68
CA ASN A 154 10.36 18.20 -18.36
C ASN A 154 9.22 18.73 -17.46
N LYS A 155 8.82 18.06 -16.37
CA LYS A 155 9.68 17.51 -15.29
C LYS A 155 10.69 18.52 -14.72
N GLU A 156 10.39 19.82 -14.75
CA GLU A 156 11.19 20.86 -14.08
C GLU A 156 10.31 21.81 -13.24
N GLN A 157 9.41 21.27 -12.42
CA GLN A 157 8.74 22.08 -11.40
C GLN A 157 8.60 21.37 -10.04
N ARG A 158 9.28 20.23 -9.88
CA ARG A 158 9.31 19.44 -8.64
C ARG A 158 10.73 19.26 -8.08
N GLN A 159 11.61 20.24 -8.27
CA GLN A 159 12.95 20.27 -7.68
C GLN A 159 13.31 21.57 -6.93
N LYS A 160 12.40 22.53 -6.77
CA LYS A 160 12.66 23.77 -5.99
C LYS A 160 12.09 23.80 -4.56
N ASN A 161 11.44 22.74 -4.08
CA ASN A 161 10.89 22.68 -2.70
C ASN A 161 11.53 21.62 -1.79
N ILE A 162 12.73 21.12 -2.14
CA ILE A 162 13.52 20.20 -1.30
C ILE A 162 14.96 20.74 -1.15
N LYS A 163 15.12 22.06 -0.97
CA LYS A 163 16.40 22.65 -0.57
C LYS A 163 16.32 23.64 0.60
N ASP A 164 15.18 23.68 1.30
CA ASP A 164 14.99 24.54 2.49
C ASP A 164 14.81 23.77 3.81
N LYS A 165 15.17 22.48 3.86
CA LYS A 165 15.06 21.66 5.10
C LYS A 165 16.30 20.84 5.47
N ALA A 166 17.47 21.21 4.95
CA ALA A 166 18.74 20.62 5.34
C ALA A 166 19.80 21.73 5.51
N GLY A 167 19.82 22.40 6.66
CA GLY A 167 20.86 23.38 6.93
C GLY A 167 20.59 24.34 8.08
N ARG A 168 20.37 23.84 9.31
CA ARG A 168 20.76 24.56 10.53
C ARG A 168 20.77 23.62 11.74
N LYS A 169 21.89 22.91 11.89
CA LYS A 169 22.35 22.40 13.18
C LYS A 169 23.82 22.79 13.32
N GLY A 170 24.11 23.62 14.34
CA GLY A 170 25.43 23.89 14.89
C GLY A 170 26.19 25.04 14.25
N ARG A 171 26.41 26.14 14.98
CA ARG A 171 27.57 26.33 15.87
C ARG A 171 27.64 27.79 16.36
N ALA A 172 27.56 27.98 17.68
CA ALA A 172 28.22 28.97 18.53
C ALA A 172 27.52 28.91 19.89
#